data_AF-A0A7W2M899-F1
#
_entry.id   AF-A0A7W2M899-F1
#
_cell.length_a   1.000
_cell.length_b   1.000
_cell.length_c   1.000
_cell.angle_alpha   90.00
_cell.angle_beta   90.00
_cell.angle_gamma   90.00
#
_symmetry.space_group_name_H-M   'P 1'
#
loop_
_entity.id
_entity.type
_entity.pdbx_description
1 polymer ?
#
loop_
_entity_poly.entity_id
_entity_poly.type
_entity_poly.pdbx_seq_one_letter_code
_entity_poly.pdbx_strand_id
1 'polypeptide(L)'
;MKTLLTLLFVVATNFVLAQYPKASVTDINVKERADNITAQYNEHLGLTGVQIPLFKNKVAHYLVLADEIKRDHDGREELDALVEMQANETLAMNDILTLYQYRLYKKIKPEIQPLKMIE
;
A
#
# COMPACT_ATOMS: atom_id res chain seq x y z
N MET A 1 6.96 -38.29 27.90
CA MET A 1 7.31 -37.98 26.50
C MET A 1 6.11 -37.62 25.62
N LYS A 2 4.89 -38.10 25.88
CA LYS A 2 3.70 -37.71 25.10
C LYS A 2 3.21 -36.28 25.39
N THR A 3 3.40 -35.81 26.63
CA THR A 3 3.00 -34.47 27.11
C THR A 3 3.91 -33.33 26.62
N LEU A 4 5.21 -33.59 26.44
CA LEU A 4 6.15 -32.62 25.87
C LEU A 4 5.92 -32.38 24.38
N LEU A 5 5.54 -33.44 23.63
CA LEU A 5 5.18 -33.34 22.22
C LEU A 5 3.87 -32.59 21.98
N THR A 6 2.92 -32.68 22.91
CA THR A 6 1.65 -31.93 22.83
C THR A 6 1.85 -30.44 23.12
N LEU A 7 2.77 -30.08 24.03
CA LEU A 7 3.07 -28.68 24.33
C LEU A 7 3.74 -27.95 23.15
N LEU A 8 4.62 -28.65 22.41
CA LEU A 8 5.29 -28.10 21.23
C LEU A 8 4.31 -27.76 20.09
N PHE A 9 3.22 -28.53 19.97
CA PHE A 9 2.22 -28.35 18.92
C PHE A 9 1.32 -27.13 19.16
N VAL A 10 1.12 -26.72 20.42
CA VAL A 10 0.28 -25.56 20.79
C VAL A 10 0.99 -24.23 20.56
N VAL A 11 2.33 -24.20 20.61
CA VAL A 11 3.09 -22.96 20.38
C VAL A 11 3.20 -22.63 18.88
N ALA A 12 3.18 -23.64 18.01
CA ALA A 12 3.35 -23.46 16.57
C ALA A 12 2.12 -22.86 15.84
N THR A 13 0.93 -22.88 16.45
CA THR A 13 -0.31 -22.40 15.79
C THR A 13 -0.52 -20.89 15.86
N ASN A 14 0.35 -20.13 16.55
CA ASN A 14 0.16 -18.68 16.74
C ASN A 14 0.84 -17.79 15.68
N PHE A 15 1.46 -18.36 14.64
CA PHE A 15 2.17 -17.55 13.62
C PHE A 15 1.32 -17.17 12.39
N VAL A 16 0.02 -17.45 12.39
CA VAL A 16 -0.86 -17.09 11.26
C VAL A 16 -1.87 -16.04 11.70
N LEU A 17 -1.36 -14.88 12.12
CA LEU A 17 -2.10 -13.63 12.01
C LEU A 17 -1.37 -12.79 10.97
N ALA A 18 -1.70 -13.03 9.70
CA ALA A 18 -1.52 -12.01 8.68
C ALA A 18 -2.33 -10.80 9.17
N GLN A 19 -1.63 -9.81 9.71
CA GLN A 19 -2.22 -8.53 10.07
C GLN A 19 -2.68 -7.88 8.76
N TYR A 20 -3.94 -8.10 8.38
CA TYR A 20 -4.59 -7.20 7.45
C TYR A 20 -4.66 -5.84 8.17
N PRO A 21 -4.04 -4.78 7.62
CA PRO A 21 -4.05 -3.50 8.31
C PRO A 21 -5.49 -3.05 8.51
N LYS A 22 -5.79 -2.48 9.69
CA LYS A 22 -7.08 -1.87 10.05
C LYS A 22 -7.37 -0.59 9.23
N ALA A 23 -6.81 -0.46 8.05
CA ALA A 23 -7.08 0.61 7.12
C ALA A 23 -8.47 0.41 6.51
N SER A 24 -9.50 0.73 7.29
CA SER A 24 -10.88 0.76 6.79
C SER A 24 -11.00 1.92 5.82
N VAL A 25 -11.08 1.63 4.52
CA VAL A 25 -11.35 2.59 3.43
C VAL A 25 -12.83 3.01 3.46
N THR A 26 -13.28 3.52 4.59
CA THR A 26 -14.64 4.04 4.78
C THR A 26 -14.68 5.56 4.79
N ASP A 27 -13.52 6.22 4.84
CA ASP A 27 -13.41 7.68 4.73
C ASP A 27 -13.66 8.13 3.29
N ILE A 28 -14.64 9.02 3.13
CA ILE A 28 -15.03 9.60 1.83
C ILE A 28 -13.87 10.37 1.18
N ASN A 29 -13.03 11.04 1.98
CA ASN A 29 -11.88 11.79 1.49
C ASN A 29 -10.82 10.86 0.89
N VAL A 30 -10.59 9.72 1.53
CA VAL A 30 -9.65 8.70 1.02
C VAL A 30 -10.17 8.12 -0.30
N LYS A 31 -11.48 7.85 -0.37
CA LYS A 31 -12.10 7.32 -1.60
C LYS A 31 -11.95 8.29 -2.77
N GLU A 32 -12.22 9.58 -2.55
CA GLU A 32 -12.09 10.61 -3.58
C GLU A 32 -10.63 10.80 -4.02
N ARG A 33 -9.69 10.86 -3.07
CA ARG A 33 -8.24 10.89 -3.37
C ARG A 33 -7.80 9.69 -4.18
N ALA A 34 -8.25 8.49 -3.81
CA ALA A 34 -7.93 7.27 -4.54
C ALA A 34 -8.54 7.25 -5.95
N ASP A 35 -9.76 7.77 -6.12
CA ASP A 35 -10.38 7.95 -7.42
C ASP A 35 -9.57 8.89 -8.32
N ASN A 36 -9.17 10.04 -7.79
CA ASN A 36 -8.39 11.03 -8.52
C ASN A 36 -7.01 10.47 -8.94
N ILE A 37 -6.28 9.87 -8.00
CA ILE A 37 -4.96 9.27 -8.28
C ILE A 37 -5.11 8.13 -9.30
N THR A 38 -6.13 7.28 -9.17
CA THR A 38 -6.38 6.20 -10.12
C THR A 38 -6.67 6.74 -11.52
N ALA A 39 -7.44 7.83 -11.63
CA ALA A 39 -7.73 8.48 -12.91
C ALA A 39 -6.44 9.00 -13.56
N GLN A 40 -5.59 9.72 -12.81
CA GLN A 40 -4.30 10.21 -13.31
C GLN A 40 -3.41 9.07 -13.81
N TYR A 41 -3.28 7.98 -13.04
CA TYR A 41 -2.51 6.82 -13.51
C TYR A 41 -3.14 6.18 -14.74
N ASN A 42 -4.47 6.08 -14.80
CA ASN A 42 -5.17 5.43 -15.91
C ASN A 42 -4.97 6.16 -17.25
N GLU A 43 -4.85 7.50 -17.23
CA GLU A 43 -4.52 8.31 -18.41
C GLU A 43 -3.21 7.87 -19.09
N HIS A 44 -2.27 7.33 -18.32
CA HIS A 44 -0.98 6.86 -18.83
C HIS A 44 -0.89 5.34 -18.97
N LEU A 45 -1.45 4.59 -18.02
CA LEU A 45 -1.28 3.14 -17.91
C LEU A 45 -2.29 2.35 -18.73
N GLY A 46 -3.42 2.96 -19.12
CA GLY A 46 -4.50 2.26 -19.83
C GLY A 46 -4.98 1.03 -19.06
N LEU A 47 -5.37 1.22 -17.78
CA LEU A 47 -5.81 0.14 -16.92
C LEU A 47 -7.10 -0.50 -17.49
N THR A 48 -7.17 -1.83 -17.44
CA THR A 48 -8.38 -2.54 -17.84
C THR A 48 -9.49 -2.38 -16.80
N GLY A 49 -10.74 -2.69 -17.19
CA GLY A 49 -11.87 -2.66 -16.26
C GLY A 49 -11.71 -3.55 -15.01
N VAL A 50 -10.90 -4.60 -15.09
CA VAL A 50 -10.55 -5.46 -13.94
C VAL A 50 -9.43 -4.85 -13.09
N GLN A 51 -8.45 -4.19 -13.73
CA GLN A 51 -7.34 -3.56 -13.02
C GLN A 51 -7.75 -2.30 -12.25
N ILE A 52 -8.66 -1.48 -12.80
CA ILE A 52 -9.10 -0.23 -12.18
C ILE A 52 -9.54 -0.40 -10.71
N PRO A 53 -10.49 -1.29 -10.37
CA PRO A 53 -10.92 -1.44 -8.98
C PRO A 53 -9.82 -2.00 -8.07
N LEU A 54 -8.98 -2.91 -8.58
CA LEU A 54 -7.86 -3.48 -7.81
C LEU A 54 -6.80 -2.41 -7.50
N PHE A 55 -6.44 -1.62 -8.51
CA PHE A 55 -5.48 -0.54 -8.40
C PHE A 55 -5.99 0.53 -7.44
N LYS A 56 -7.24 0.98 -7.60
CA LYS A 56 -7.87 1.95 -6.70
C LYS A 56 -7.86 1.48 -5.24
N ASN A 57 -8.24 0.22 -5.00
CA ASN A 57 -8.23 -0.33 -3.64
C ASN A 57 -6.83 -0.35 -3.04
N LYS A 58 -5.81 -0.65 -3.86
CA LYS A 58 -4.41 -0.62 -3.42
C LYS A 58 -3.95 0.80 -3.11
N VAL A 59 -4.24 1.78 -3.98
CA VAL A 59 -3.97 3.20 -3.72
C VAL A 59 -4.65 3.64 -2.42
N ALA A 60 -5.95 3.38 -2.28
CA ALA A 60 -6.70 3.77 -1.08
C ALA A 60 -6.11 3.20 0.21
N HIS A 61 -5.67 1.95 0.16
CA HIS A 61 -4.98 1.32 1.29
C HIS A 61 -3.71 2.09 1.70
N TYR A 62 -2.85 2.42 0.75
CA TYR A 62 -1.61 3.14 1.02
C TYR A 62 -1.84 4.62 1.36
N LEU A 63 -2.94 5.22 0.91
CA LEU A 63 -3.34 6.56 1.39
C LEU A 63 -3.66 6.56 2.88
N VAL A 64 -4.39 5.54 3.36
CA VAL A 64 -4.67 5.41 4.80
C VAL A 64 -3.36 5.22 5.58
N LEU A 65 -2.47 4.35 5.12
CA LEU A 65 -1.16 4.16 5.76
C LEU A 65 -0.33 5.45 5.77
N ALA A 66 -0.35 6.21 4.68
CA ALA A 66 0.35 7.49 4.61
C ALA A 66 -0.23 8.52 5.60
N ASP A 67 -1.56 8.56 5.75
CA ASP A 67 -2.22 9.44 6.70
C ASP A 67 -1.97 9.01 8.16
N GLU A 68 -1.83 7.71 8.43
CA GLU A 68 -1.39 7.18 9.72
C GLU A 68 0.08 7.56 10.02
N ILE A 69 1.00 7.36 9.07
CA ILE A 69 2.42 7.73 9.23
C ILE A 69 2.57 9.22 9.56
N LYS A 70 1.84 10.08 8.83
CA LYS A 70 1.85 11.55 9.04
C LYS A 70 1.26 12.00 10.36
N ARG A 71 0.45 11.16 11.01
CA ARG A 71 -0.13 11.45 12.32
C ARG A 71 0.80 10.99 13.44
N ASP A 72 1.51 9.89 13.22
CA ASP A 72 2.23 9.17 14.25
C ASP A 72 3.74 9.50 14.26
N HIS A 73 4.28 10.07 13.17
CA HIS A 73 5.68 10.48 13.03
C HIS A 73 5.79 11.92 12.51
N ASP A 74 6.95 12.55 12.75
CA ASP A 74 7.26 13.91 12.27
C ASP A 74 8.66 13.97 11.65
N GLY A 75 8.83 14.93 10.74
CA GLY A 75 10.15 15.27 10.19
C GLY A 75 10.83 14.09 9.52
N ARG A 76 12.10 13.82 9.90
CA ARG A 76 12.93 12.81 9.22
C ARG A 76 12.34 11.40 9.34
N GLU A 77 11.76 11.08 10.49
CA GLU A 77 11.16 9.78 10.75
C GLU A 77 9.91 9.57 9.88
N GLU A 78 9.07 10.60 9.74
CA GLU A 78 7.93 10.58 8.82
C GLU A 78 8.41 10.33 7.37
N LEU A 79 9.43 11.06 6.92
CA LEU A 79 9.94 10.92 5.57
C LEU A 79 10.49 9.51 5.30
N ASP A 80 11.30 8.98 6.21
CA ASP A 80 11.87 7.64 6.06
C ASP A 80 10.76 6.57 6.02
N ALA A 81 9.74 6.68 6.89
CA ALA A 81 8.58 5.79 6.91
C ALA A 81 7.73 5.89 5.63
N LEU A 82 7.51 7.12 5.12
CA LEU A 82 6.79 7.33 3.86
C LEU A 82 7.56 6.76 2.66
N VAL A 83 8.89 6.85 2.64
CA VAL A 83 9.72 6.25 1.58
C VAL A 83 9.58 4.72 1.58
N GLU A 84 9.67 4.09 2.75
CA GLU A 84 9.51 2.64 2.88
C GLU A 84 8.09 2.20 2.44
N MET A 85 7.08 2.92 2.89
CA MET A 85 5.68 2.67 2.54
C MET A 85 5.44 2.81 1.02
N GLN A 86 6.01 3.83 0.36
CA GLN A 86 5.92 3.97 -1.09
C GLN A 86 6.66 2.86 -1.86
N ALA A 87 7.76 2.32 -1.32
CA ALA A 87 8.42 1.17 -1.90
C ALA A 87 7.53 -0.08 -1.82
N ASN A 88 6.88 -0.29 -0.68
CA ASN A 88 5.92 -1.38 -0.48
C ASN A 88 4.69 -1.25 -1.41
N GLU A 89 4.13 -0.05 -1.55
CA GLU A 89 3.06 0.21 -2.53
C GLU A 89 3.50 -0.18 -3.94
N THR A 90 4.71 0.23 -4.33
CA THR A 90 5.25 -0.08 -5.64
C THR A 90 5.33 -1.58 -5.83
N LEU A 91 5.90 -2.33 -4.88
CA LEU A 91 5.98 -3.80 -4.97
C LEU A 91 4.58 -4.42 -5.09
N ALA A 92 3.61 -3.96 -4.32
CA ALA A 92 2.25 -4.49 -4.34
C ALA A 92 1.50 -4.23 -5.65
N MET A 93 1.90 -3.23 -6.44
CA MET A 93 1.30 -2.97 -7.76
C MET A 93 1.72 -3.98 -8.82
N ASN A 94 2.80 -4.75 -8.59
CA ASN A 94 3.26 -5.78 -9.52
C ASN A 94 2.23 -6.92 -9.69
N ASP A 95 1.36 -7.14 -8.70
CA ASP A 95 0.29 -8.15 -8.76
C ASP A 95 -0.90 -7.70 -9.63
N ILE A 96 -0.99 -6.41 -9.95
CA ILE A 96 -2.12 -5.79 -10.66
C ILE A 96 -1.72 -5.39 -12.08
N LEU A 97 -0.51 -4.85 -12.23
CA LEU A 97 -0.03 -4.26 -13.47
C LEU A 97 0.70 -5.28 -14.33
N THR A 98 0.56 -5.17 -15.64
CA THR A 98 1.47 -5.86 -16.57
C THR A 98 2.89 -5.33 -16.42
N LEU A 99 3.89 -6.09 -16.89
CA LEU A 99 5.29 -5.66 -16.83
C LEU A 99 5.54 -4.27 -17.46
N TYR A 100 4.88 -3.96 -18.58
CA TYR A 100 5.00 -2.66 -19.23
C TYR A 100 4.38 -1.54 -18.39
N GLN A 101 3.15 -1.74 -17.93
CA GLN A 101 2.44 -0.80 -17.04
C GLN A 101 3.23 -0.56 -15.75
N TYR A 102 3.79 -1.62 -15.15
CA TYR A 102 4.57 -1.52 -13.93
C TYR A 102 5.84 -0.68 -14.09
N ARG A 103 6.55 -0.84 -15.22
CA ARG A 103 7.73 -0.01 -15.53
C ARG A 103 7.34 1.45 -15.70
N LEU A 104 6.23 1.72 -16.39
CA LEU A 104 5.73 3.08 -16.58
C LEU A 104 5.25 3.69 -15.26
N TYR A 105 4.52 2.93 -14.44
CA TYR A 105 4.07 3.33 -13.10
C TYR A 105 5.23 3.82 -12.24
N LYS A 106 6.34 3.06 -12.18
CA LYS A 106 7.53 3.48 -11.42
C LYS A 106 8.13 4.79 -11.92
N LYS A 107 8.06 5.05 -13.22
CA LYS A 107 8.60 6.26 -13.84
C LYS A 107 7.76 7.48 -13.49
N ILE A 108 6.43 7.37 -13.55
CA ILE A 108 5.51 8.50 -13.37
C ILE A 108 5.06 8.70 -11.91
N LYS A 109 5.30 7.73 -11.02
CA LYS A 109 4.91 7.81 -9.61
C LYS A 109 5.43 9.05 -8.88
N PRO A 110 6.69 9.49 -9.03
CA PRO A 110 7.18 10.70 -8.36
C PRO A 110 6.42 11.98 -8.79
N GLU A 111 5.83 11.99 -9.99
CA GLU A 111 5.06 13.12 -10.50
C GLU A 111 3.64 13.13 -9.94
N ILE A 112 2.99 11.97 -9.89
CA ILE A 112 1.58 11.83 -9.43
C ILE A 112 1.47 11.78 -7.90
N GLN A 113 2.42 11.15 -7.21
CA GLN A 113 2.44 10.96 -5.75
C GLN A 113 3.79 11.39 -5.15
N PRO A 114 4.11 12.69 -5.18
CA PRO A 114 5.39 13.19 -4.68
C PRO A 114 5.49 13.06 -3.16
N LEU A 115 6.70 12.74 -2.67
CA LEU A 115 7.06 12.92 -1.26
C LEU A 115 7.52 14.36 -1.06
N LYS A 116 6.99 15.04 -0.05
CA LYS A 116 7.50 16.35 0.34
C LYS A 116 8.94 16.17 0.84
N MET A 117 9.86 16.91 0.27
CA MET A 117 11.21 17.04 0.82
C MET A 117 11.12 17.93 2.05
N ILE A 118 11.80 17.54 3.13
CA ILE A 118 11.99 18.41 4.28
C ILE A 118 13.06 19.43 3.88
N GLU A 119 12.73 20.73 3.96
CA GLU A 119 13.70 21.83 3.84
C GLU A 119 14.46 22.02 5.17
#